data_AF-A0A382EEY0-F1
#
_entry.id   AF-A0A382EEY0-F1
#
_cell.length_a   1.000
_cell.length_b   1.000
_cell.length_c   1.000
_cell.angle_alpha   90.00
_cell.angle_beta   90.00
_cell.angle_gamma   90.00
#
_symmetry.space_group_name_H-M   'P 1'
#
loop_
_entity.id
_entity.type
_entity.pdbx_description
1 polymer ?
#
loop_
_entity_poly.entity_id
_entity_poly.type
_entity_poly.pdbx_seq_one_letter_code
_entity_poly.pdbx_strand_id
1 'polypeptide(L)'
;MKTEPNRAFTLIELLVVIAIIAILAALLLPALAKAQYSGKRTVCINNIKQQYLSQVMYSADNGGRFPKRASQISPDYHRWNGNKASVVDVMRGSYVPNRWVLICPITSKSFGDKWPTYAH
;
A
#
# COMPACT_ATOMS: atom_id res chain seq x y z
N MET A 1 -7.88 -34.04 -53.80
CA MET A 1 -7.72 -33.33 -52.51
C MET A 1 -7.98 -31.85 -52.77
N LYS A 2 -9.16 -31.34 -52.41
CA LYS A 2 -9.54 -29.94 -52.67
C LYS A 2 -8.88 -29.08 -51.58
N THR A 3 -7.98 -28.19 -51.95
CA THR A 3 -7.37 -27.22 -51.04
C THR A 3 -8.35 -26.06 -50.88
N GLU A 4 -8.98 -25.97 -49.72
CA GLU A 4 -9.84 -24.84 -49.38
C GLU A 4 -9.00 -23.54 -49.36
N PRO A 5 -9.49 -22.44 -49.95
CA PRO A 5 -8.77 -21.18 -49.97
C PRO A 5 -8.62 -20.63 -48.54
N ASN A 6 -7.37 -20.46 -48.09
CA ASN A 6 -7.07 -19.77 -46.84
C ASN A 6 -7.59 -18.34 -46.92
N ARG A 7 -8.52 -17.97 -46.03
CA ARG A 7 -9.03 -16.60 -45.91
C ARG A 7 -7.91 -15.69 -45.41
N ALA A 8 -7.41 -14.82 -46.28
CA ALA A 8 -6.49 -13.76 -45.89
C ALA A 8 -7.27 -12.66 -45.16
N PHE A 9 -6.82 -12.27 -43.96
CA PHE A 9 -7.39 -11.15 -43.22
C PHE A 9 -7.11 -9.84 -43.95
N THR A 10 -8.12 -8.97 -44.05
CA THR A 10 -7.93 -7.64 -44.61
C THR A 10 -7.31 -6.71 -43.56
N LEU A 11 -6.47 -5.76 -44.00
CA LEU A 11 -5.90 -4.74 -43.11
C LEU A 11 -6.98 -3.94 -42.37
N ILE A 12 -8.15 -3.75 -42.99
CA ILE A 12 -9.28 -3.02 -42.43
C ILE A 12 -9.91 -3.80 -41.27
N GLU A 13 -10.08 -5.12 -41.38
CA GLU A 13 -10.58 -5.97 -40.30
C GLU A 13 -9.67 -5.94 -39.08
N LEU A 14 -8.34 -5.94 -39.28
CA LEU A 14 -7.40 -5.82 -38.16
C LEU A 14 -7.49 -4.43 -37.51
N LEU A 15 -7.58 -3.38 -38.32
CA LEU A 15 -7.58 -1.99 -37.86
C LEU A 15 -8.84 -1.64 -37.06
N VAL A 16 -10.02 -2.13 -37.48
CA VAL A 16 -11.25 -1.88 -36.72
C VAL A 16 -11.23 -2.59 -35.35
N VAL A 17 -10.64 -3.78 -35.27
CA VAL A 17 -10.55 -4.54 -34.01
C VAL A 17 -9.69 -3.82 -32.99
N ILE A 18 -8.50 -3.35 -33.39
CA ILE A 18 -7.63 -2.59 -32.47
C ILE A 18 -8.28 -1.26 -32.05
N ALA A 19 -9.05 -0.62 -32.94
CA ALA A 19 -9.78 0.61 -32.61
C ALA A 19 -10.85 0.36 -31.54
N ILE A 20 -11.62 -0.72 -31.66
CA ILE A 20 -12.62 -1.11 -30.65
C ILE A 20 -11.95 -1.46 -29.32
N ILE A 21 -10.86 -2.23 -29.32
CA ILE A 21 -10.11 -2.57 -28.10
C ILE A 21 -9.58 -1.30 -27.42
N ALA A 22 -9.06 -0.33 -28.18
CA ALA A 22 -8.55 0.93 -27.64
C ALA A 22 -9.65 1.76 -26.94
N ILE A 23 -10.84 1.85 -27.53
CA ILE A 23 -12.00 2.55 -26.92
C ILE A 23 -12.42 1.86 -25.62
N LEU A 24 -12.54 0.53 -25.64
CA LEU A 24 -12.91 -0.24 -24.45
C LEU A 24 -11.85 -0.10 -23.34
N ALA A 25 -10.57 -0.18 -23.69
CA ALA A 25 -9.48 -0.01 -22.73
C ALA A 25 -9.47 1.40 -22.12
N ALA A 26 -9.70 2.45 -22.91
CA ALA A 26 -9.73 3.83 -22.43
C ALA A 26 -10.81 4.06 -21.36
N LEU A 27 -11.97 3.39 -21.46
CA LEU A 27 -13.04 3.45 -20.47
C LEU A 27 -12.74 2.61 -19.21
N LEU A 28 -11.94 1.54 -19.34
CA LEU A 28 -11.59 0.64 -18.23
C LEU A 28 -10.45 1.18 -17.36
N LEU A 29 -9.48 1.91 -17.91
CA LEU A 29 -8.36 2.49 -17.18
C LEU A 29 -8.77 3.33 -15.94
N PRO A 30 -9.72 4.28 -16.02
CA PRO A 30 -10.14 5.05 -14.84
C PRO A 30 -10.83 4.19 -13.80
N ALA A 31 -11.61 3.19 -14.21
CA ALA A 31 -12.27 2.25 -13.31
C ALA A 31 -11.25 1.38 -12.56
N LEU A 32 -10.22 0.90 -13.26
CA LEU A 32 -9.14 0.10 -12.67
C LEU A 32 -8.31 0.91 -11.67
N ALA A 33 -8.00 2.17 -11.98
CA ALA A 33 -7.29 3.06 -11.06
C ALA A 33 -8.07 3.26 -9.74
N LYS A 34 -9.40 3.46 -9.83
CA LYS A 34 -10.28 3.59 -8.67
C LYS A 34 -10.37 2.30 -7.85
N ALA A 35 -10.45 1.14 -8.52
CA ALA A 35 -10.46 -0.16 -7.87
C ALA A 35 -9.15 -0.43 -7.11
N GLN A 36 -8.00 -0.13 -7.73
CA GLN A 36 -6.70 -0.27 -7.08
C GLN A 36 -6.58 0.65 -5.85
N TYR A 37 -7.03 1.91 -5.96
CA TYR A 37 -7.01 2.83 -4.82
C TYR A 37 -7.90 2.33 -3.68
N SER A 38 -9.09 1.81 -3.99
CA SER A 38 -9.99 1.22 -3.00
C SER A 38 -9.37 0.01 -2.31
N GLY A 39 -8.70 -0.88 -3.06
CA GLY A 39 -7.94 -2.00 -2.49
C GLY A 39 -6.83 -1.55 -1.53
N LYS A 40 -6.03 -0.55 -1.94
CA LYS A 40 -4.99 0.05 -1.07
C LYS A 40 -5.59 0.69 0.19
N ARG A 41 -6.76 1.32 0.08
CA ARG A 41 -7.48 1.89 1.23
C ARG A 41 -7.90 0.81 2.24
N THR A 42 -8.46 -0.31 1.76
CA THR A 42 -8.83 -1.44 2.63
C THR A 42 -7.63 -2.00 3.38
N VAL A 43 -6.49 -2.17 2.69
CA VAL A 43 -5.23 -2.59 3.33
C VAL A 43 -4.81 -1.60 4.41
N CYS A 44 -4.87 -0.29 4.12
CA CYS A 44 -4.52 0.74 5.10
C CYS A 44 -5.41 0.69 6.36
N ILE A 45 -6.72 0.50 6.21
CA ILE A 45 -7.65 0.37 7.35
C ILE A 45 -7.28 -0.85 8.20
N ASN A 46 -6.98 -1.98 7.57
CA ASN A 46 -6.57 -3.19 8.28
C ASN A 46 -5.24 -2.97 9.04
N ASN A 47 -4.29 -2.28 8.40
CA ASN A 47 -3.02 -1.92 9.01
C ASN A 47 -3.21 -1.03 10.26
N ILE A 48 -4.07 0.00 10.17
CA ILE A 48 -4.41 0.85 11.33
C ILE A 48 -5.03 0.04 12.47
N LYS A 49 -5.93 -0.89 12.14
CA LYS A 49 -6.53 -1.79 13.14
C LYS A 49 -5.47 -2.62 13.85
N GLN A 50 -4.50 -3.16 13.10
CA GLN A 50 -3.40 -3.93 13.68
C GLN A 50 -2.45 -3.06 14.54
N GLN A 51 -2.19 -1.81 14.16
CA GLN A 51 -1.45 -0.85 14.99
C GLN A 51 -2.19 -0.53 16.29
N TYR A 52 -3.51 -0.39 16.24
CA TYR A 52 -4.31 -0.17 17.44
C TYR A 52 -4.24 -1.37 18.38
N LEU A 53 -4.39 -2.58 17.84
CA LEU A 53 -4.26 -3.82 18.62
C LEU A 53 -2.89 -3.92 19.30
N SER A 54 -1.80 -3.56 18.61
CA SER A 54 -0.47 -3.58 19.23
C SER A 54 -0.33 -2.59 20.39
N GLN A 55 -0.98 -1.42 20.31
CA GLN A 55 -1.01 -0.46 21.42
C GLN A 55 -1.80 -0.97 22.62
N VAL A 56 -2.91 -1.67 22.37
CA VAL A 56 -3.71 -2.29 23.43
C VAL A 56 -2.92 -3.40 24.12
N MET A 57 -2.22 -4.25 23.35
CA MET A 57 -1.35 -5.29 23.89
C MET A 57 -0.20 -4.68 24.72
N TYR A 58 0.44 -3.62 24.22
CA TYR A 58 1.46 -2.89 24.97
C TYR A 58 0.91 -2.35 26.30
N SER A 59 -0.28 -1.75 26.27
CA SER A 59 -0.91 -1.20 27.48
C SER A 59 -1.20 -2.28 28.51
N ALA A 60 -1.66 -3.47 28.07
CA ALA A 60 -1.88 -4.62 28.95
C ALA A 60 -0.58 -5.04 29.69
N ASP A 61 0.54 -5.07 28.97
CA ASP A 61 1.83 -5.48 29.55
C ASP A 61 2.51 -4.37 30.38
N ASN A 62 2.13 -3.10 30.20
CA ASN A 62 2.77 -1.94 30.84
C ASN A 62 1.87 -1.26 31.89
N GLY A 63 0.97 -2.00 32.52
CA GLY A 63 0.14 -1.51 33.63
C GLY A 63 -0.88 -0.44 33.20
N GLY A 64 -1.48 -0.62 32.03
CA GLY A 64 -2.50 0.29 31.48
C GLY A 64 -1.95 1.55 30.83
N ARG A 65 -0.62 1.64 30.65
CA ARG A 65 0.03 2.82 30.09
C ARG A 65 0.22 2.67 28.59
N PHE A 66 -0.28 3.63 27.83
CA PHE A 66 0.02 3.73 26.40
C PHE A 66 1.47 4.17 26.16
N PRO A 67 2.03 3.86 24.97
CA PRO A 67 3.37 4.32 24.60
C PRO A 67 3.48 5.84 24.73
N LYS A 68 4.59 6.32 25.31
CA LYS A 68 4.82 7.77 25.44
C LYS A 68 4.97 8.40 24.07
N ARG A 69 4.23 9.48 23.81
CA ARG A 69 4.42 10.33 22.64
C ARG A 69 5.77 11.03 22.77
N ALA A 70 6.68 10.87 21.81
CA ALA A 70 7.87 11.69 21.74
C ALA A 70 7.42 13.17 21.59
N SER A 71 8.03 14.08 22.34
CA SER A 71 7.62 15.48 22.47
C SER A 71 7.83 16.35 21.23
N GLN A 72 7.99 15.77 20.04
CA GLN A 72 8.18 16.50 18.80
C GLN A 72 6.93 16.39 17.91
N ILE A 73 6.57 17.51 17.30
CA ILE A 73 5.28 17.82 16.62
C ILE A 73 5.00 16.95 15.38
N SER A 74 5.81 15.94 15.11
CA SER A 74 5.67 15.02 13.98
C SER A 74 5.17 13.65 14.46
N PRO A 75 4.20 13.01 13.79
CA PRO A 75 3.91 11.59 14.01
C PRO A 75 5.12 10.68 13.75
N ASP A 76 6.16 11.20 13.09
CA ASP A 76 7.17 10.42 12.36
C ASP A 76 8.63 10.87 12.60
N TYR A 77 8.99 11.52 13.71
CA TYR A 77 10.37 11.97 13.92
C TYR A 77 11.18 11.04 14.84
N HIS A 78 11.91 10.08 14.27
CA HIS A 78 13.13 9.58 14.93
C HIS A 78 14.24 9.28 13.93
N ARG A 79 15.04 10.31 13.64
CA ARG A 79 16.50 10.20 13.78
C ARG A 79 17.11 11.60 13.95
N TRP A 80 17.16 12.08 15.19
CA TRP A 80 18.19 13.06 15.59
C TRP A 80 19.06 12.39 16.64
N ASN A 81 20.36 12.30 16.36
CA ASN A 81 21.39 11.79 17.28
C ASN A 81 21.24 10.34 17.80
N GLY A 82 20.68 9.41 17.04
CA GLY A 82 20.82 7.98 17.33
C GLY A 82 20.04 7.42 18.52
N ASN A 83 19.17 8.22 19.15
CA ASN A 83 18.29 7.74 20.22
C ASN A 83 17.01 7.08 19.66
N LYS A 84 16.87 5.78 19.92
CA LYS A 84 15.87 4.82 19.38
C LYS A 84 14.46 4.91 20.01
N ALA A 85 14.06 6.09 20.50
CA ALA A 85 12.88 6.18 21.36
C ALA A 85 11.59 6.58 20.61
N SER A 86 11.34 5.98 19.43
CA SER A 86 10.06 6.13 18.74
C SER A 86 9.00 5.20 19.32
N VAL A 87 7.74 5.64 19.37
CA VAL A 87 6.60 4.73 19.57
C VAL A 87 6.63 3.58 18.56
N VAL A 88 7.11 3.84 17.35
CA VAL A 88 7.29 2.82 16.31
C VAL A 88 8.35 1.80 16.70
N ASP A 89 9.47 2.23 17.28
CA ASP A 89 10.56 1.33 17.71
C ASP A 89 10.15 0.49 18.94
N VAL A 90 9.37 1.07 19.86
CA VAL A 90 8.81 0.36 21.02
C VAL A 90 7.82 -0.73 20.58
N MET A 91 7.07 -0.49 19.51
CA MET A 91 6.06 -1.44 19.03
C MET A 91 6.60 -2.50 18.07
N ARG A 92 7.67 -2.20 17.31
CA ARG A 92 8.29 -3.16 16.39
C ARG A 92 8.93 -4.34 17.15
N GLY A 93 8.72 -5.56 16.67
CA GLY A 93 9.30 -6.77 17.25
C GLY A 93 8.30 -7.50 18.15
N SER A 94 8.13 -7.05 19.39
CA SER A 94 7.31 -7.77 20.38
C SER A 94 5.79 -7.67 20.14
N TYR A 95 5.30 -6.51 19.70
CA TYR A 95 3.86 -6.25 19.54
C TYR A 95 3.43 -6.15 18.08
N VAL A 96 4.35 -5.77 17.18
CA VAL A 96 4.12 -5.69 15.74
C VAL A 96 5.12 -6.62 15.04
N PRO A 97 4.71 -7.86 14.71
CA PRO A 97 5.58 -8.82 14.01
C PRO A 97 5.82 -8.41 12.55
N ASN A 98 4.79 -7.85 11.89
CA ASN A 98 4.90 -7.38 10.53
C ASN A 98 5.04 -5.85 10.48
N ARG A 99 6.23 -5.38 10.09
CA ARG A 99 6.58 -3.95 10.05
C ARG A 99 5.84 -3.18 8.96
N TRP A 100 5.36 -3.84 7.91
CA TRP A 100 4.56 -3.22 6.84
C TRP A 100 3.21 -2.70 7.33
N VAL A 101 2.75 -3.18 8.49
CA VAL A 101 1.52 -2.73 9.17
C VAL A 101 1.61 -1.27 9.60
N LEU A 102 2.83 -0.76 9.81
CA LEU A 102 3.05 0.64 10.18
C LEU A 102 2.83 1.61 9.01
N ILE A 103 2.71 1.08 7.79
CA ILE A 103 2.69 1.86 6.57
C ILE A 103 1.30 1.74 5.92
N CYS A 104 0.79 2.89 5.49
CA CYS A 104 -0.42 2.98 4.70
C CYS A 104 -0.06 3.14 3.21
N PRO A 105 -0.40 2.19 2.32
CA PRO A 105 0.06 2.21 0.92
C PRO A 105 -0.50 3.38 0.08
N ILE A 106 -1.55 4.07 0.55
CA ILE A 106 -2.07 5.29 -0.10
C ILE A 106 -1.24 6.54 0.27
N THR A 107 -0.59 6.57 1.44
CA THR A 107 0.23 7.70 1.88
C THR A 107 1.73 7.44 1.75
N SER A 108 2.17 6.21 1.46
CA SER A 108 3.60 5.86 1.44
C SER A 108 4.43 6.73 0.49
N LYS A 109 3.86 7.20 -0.63
CA LYS A 109 4.54 8.11 -1.58
C LYS A 109 4.74 9.52 -1.01
N SER A 110 3.85 10.00 -0.14
CA SER A 110 3.89 11.36 0.42
C SER A 110 5.10 11.59 1.32
N PHE A 111 5.73 10.52 1.79
CA PHE A 111 6.80 10.60 2.75
C PHE A 111 8.19 10.22 2.20
N GLY A 112 8.29 9.92 0.90
CA GLY A 112 9.54 9.59 0.20
C GLY A 112 10.27 8.33 0.71
N ASP A 113 11.57 8.25 0.43
CA ASP A 113 12.47 7.11 0.77
C ASP A 113 12.73 6.94 2.27
N LYS A 114 12.08 7.73 3.11
CA LYS A 114 12.24 7.63 4.57
C LYS A 114 11.59 6.35 5.10
N TRP A 115 10.44 5.94 4.58
CA TRP A 115 9.71 4.76 5.10
C TRP A 115 10.28 3.37 4.81
N PRO A 116 10.84 3.10 3.61
CA PRO A 116 11.45 1.80 3.29
C PRO A 116 12.51 1.38 4.30
N THR A 117 13.28 2.33 4.85
CA THR A 117 14.28 2.05 5.89
C THR A 117 13.68 1.53 7.21
N TYR A 118 12.37 1.74 7.46
CA TYR A 118 11.65 1.19 8.61
C TYR A 118 10.84 -0.08 8.27
N ALA A 119 10.82 -0.53 7.02
CA ALA A 119 10.28 -1.85 6.69
C ALA A 119 11.35 -2.94 6.86
N HIS A 120 12.62 -2.59 6.62
CA HIS A 120 13.80 -3.42 6.87
C HIS A 120 14.13 -3.55 8.36
#